data_AF-A0A932EC22-F1
#
_entry.id   AF-A0A932EC22-F1
#
_cell.length_a   1.000
_cell.length_b   1.000
_cell.length_c   1.000
_cell.angle_alpha   90.00
_cell.angle_beta   90.00
_cell.angle_gamma   90.00
#
_symmetry.space_group_name_H-M   'P 1'
#
loop_
_entity.id
_entity.type
_entity.pdbx_description
1 polymer ?
#
loop_
_entity_poly.entity_id
_entity_poly.type
_entity_poly.pdbx_seq_one_letter_code
_entity_poly.pdbx_strand_id
1 'polypeptide(L)'
;MAPLTQNCTKCSKQYLVVDPEQQFLRGMNLPLPTMCPQCRQERRLALRGGRKLFRTKCQQCGKDIVVSYDPEKVTNKILCKEDYEKYFEQNDPIINEPLPDVNPATSQPTPAPAPPPEQVITQLDPQNQEQQ
;
A
#
# COMPACT_ATOMS: atom_id res chain seq x y z
N MET A 1 32.70 15.50 -9.37
CA MET A 1 33.49 14.45 -8.69
C MET A 1 34.02 13.52 -9.78
N ALA A 2 34.87 12.55 -9.46
CA ALA A 2 35.27 11.57 -10.46
C ALA A 2 34.26 10.41 -10.44
N PRO A 3 33.96 9.80 -11.60
CA PRO A 3 33.15 8.59 -11.63
C PRO A 3 33.82 7.49 -10.80
N LEU A 4 33.09 6.95 -9.83
CA LEU A 4 33.61 5.94 -8.92
C LEU A 4 33.37 4.56 -9.53
N THR A 5 34.42 3.76 -9.67
CA THR A 5 34.32 2.37 -10.12
C THR A 5 34.20 1.45 -8.90
N GLN A 6 33.18 0.59 -8.89
CA GLN A 6 32.91 -0.35 -7.80
C GLN A 6 32.77 -1.78 -8.35
N ASN A 7 33.06 -2.77 -7.50
CA ASN A 7 32.94 -4.19 -7.84
C ASN A 7 31.66 -4.79 -7.26
N CYS A 8 30.87 -5.48 -8.09
CA CYS A 8 29.65 -6.12 -7.65
C CYS A 8 29.92 -7.35 -6.78
N THR A 9 29.31 -7.40 -5.60
CA THR A 9 29.40 -8.56 -4.69
C THR A 9 28.79 -9.85 -5.23
N LYS A 10 27.77 -9.78 -6.12
CA LYS A 10 27.06 -10.96 -6.65
C LYS A 10 27.70 -11.56 -7.91
N CYS A 11 28.09 -10.71 -8.86
CA CYS A 11 28.56 -11.16 -10.18
C CYS A 11 30.00 -10.75 -10.49
N SER A 12 30.70 -10.12 -9.55
CA SER A 12 32.08 -9.64 -9.66
C SER A 12 32.35 -8.69 -10.84
N LYS A 13 31.31 -8.21 -11.53
CA LYS A 13 31.41 -7.22 -12.60
C LYS A 13 31.68 -5.83 -12.02
N GLN A 14 32.55 -5.09 -12.68
CA GLN A 14 32.76 -3.67 -12.42
C GLN A 14 31.56 -2.85 -12.90
N TYR A 15 31.17 -1.84 -12.13
CA TYR A 15 30.18 -0.85 -12.53
C TYR A 15 30.56 0.54 -12.07
N LEU A 16 30.09 1.54 -12.81
CA LEU A 16 30.36 2.95 -12.57
C LEU A 16 29.20 3.56 -11.78
N VAL A 17 29.54 4.29 -10.71
CA VAL A 17 28.61 5.16 -9.98
C VAL A 17 28.88 6.59 -10.43
N VAL A 18 27.96 7.14 -11.21
CA VAL A 18 28.10 8.47 -11.81
C VAL A 18 27.93 9.54 -10.73
N ASP A 19 28.60 10.68 -10.90
CA ASP A 19 28.51 11.85 -10.03
C ASP A 19 27.10 12.23 -9.53
N PRO A 20 26.06 12.35 -10.38
CA PRO A 20 24.71 12.67 -9.91
C PRO A 20 24.14 11.59 -8.99
N GLU A 21 24.43 10.31 -9.22
CA GLU A 21 24.02 9.22 -8.33
C GLU A 21 24.70 9.36 -6.96
N GLN A 22 25.99 9.72 -6.93
CA GLN A 22 26.71 9.94 -5.67
C GLN A 22 26.17 11.14 -4.89
N GLN A 23 25.86 12.25 -5.56
CA GLN A 23 25.29 13.43 -4.92
C GLN A 23 23.90 13.13 -4.33
N PHE A 24 23.07 12.41 -5.08
CA PHE A 24 21.74 11.98 -4.65
C PHE A 24 21.81 11.08 -3.41
N LEU A 25 22.68 10.06 -3.42
CA LEU A 25 22.84 9.14 -2.28
C LEU A 25 23.35 9.86 -1.04
N ARG A 26 24.31 10.78 -1.17
CA ARG A 26 24.77 11.60 -0.03
C ARG A 26 23.70 12.54 0.50
N GLY A 27 22.94 13.20 -0.39
CA GLY A 27 21.85 14.11 0.01
C GLY A 27 20.75 13.41 0.82
N MET A 28 20.53 12.12 0.57
CA MET A 28 19.56 11.31 1.33
C MET A 28 20.19 10.49 2.47
N ASN A 29 21.48 10.69 2.79
CA ASN A 29 22.20 9.90 3.78
C ASN A 29 22.14 8.37 3.54
N LEU A 30 22.15 7.94 2.27
CA LEU A 30 22.14 6.54 1.87
C LEU A 30 23.55 6.02 1.52
N PRO A 31 23.88 4.77 1.85
CA PRO A 31 25.16 4.16 1.48
C PRO A 31 25.22 3.90 -0.04
N LEU A 32 26.45 3.82 -0.56
CA LEU A 32 26.68 3.42 -1.94
C LEU A 32 26.22 1.98 -2.18
N PRO A 33 25.67 1.67 -3.37
CA PRO A 33 25.23 0.32 -3.67
C PRO A 33 26.42 -0.65 -3.71
N THR A 34 26.25 -1.87 -3.17
CA THR A 34 27.22 -2.97 -3.19
C THR A 34 27.01 -3.97 -4.35
N MET A 35 25.90 -3.81 -5.07
CA MET A 35 25.51 -4.65 -6.20
C MET A 35 25.38 -3.77 -7.45
N CYS A 36 25.77 -4.31 -8.60
CA CYS A 36 25.60 -3.61 -9.87
C CYS A 36 24.11 -3.40 -10.20
N PRO A 37 23.78 -2.44 -11.10
CA PRO A 37 22.40 -2.15 -11.49
C PRO A 37 21.61 -3.39 -11.95
N GLN A 38 22.25 -4.27 -12.72
CA GLN A 38 21.63 -5.51 -13.20
C GLN A 38 21.26 -6.46 -12.05
N CYS A 39 22.18 -6.71 -11.11
CA CYS A 39 21.91 -7.58 -9.97
C CYS A 39 20.88 -6.97 -8.99
N ARG A 40 20.86 -5.64 -8.83
CA ARG A 40 19.80 -4.94 -8.10
C ARG A 40 18.44 -5.14 -8.78
N GLN A 41 18.39 -5.04 -10.11
CA GLN A 41 17.18 -5.27 -10.88
C GLN A 41 16.69 -6.71 -10.76
N GLU A 42 17.56 -7.70 -10.92
CA GLU A 42 17.21 -9.12 -10.74
C GLU A 42 16.63 -9.38 -9.36
N ARG A 43 17.24 -8.84 -8.29
CA ARG A 43 16.72 -8.97 -6.92
C ARG A 43 15.31 -8.37 -6.80
N ARG A 44 15.08 -7.18 -7.37
CA ARG A 44 13.74 -6.55 -7.39
C ARG A 44 12.72 -7.38 -8.17
N LEU A 45 13.12 -8.00 -9.28
CA LEU A 45 12.24 -8.84 -10.08
C LEU A 45 11.90 -10.15 -9.38
N ALA A 46 12.85 -10.76 -8.67
CA ALA A 46 12.60 -11.96 -7.88
C ALA A 46 11.58 -11.72 -6.75
N LEU A 47 11.59 -10.53 -6.13
CA LEU A 47 10.64 -10.16 -5.07
C LEU A 47 9.23 -9.81 -5.57
N ARG A 48 9.05 -9.56 -6.88
CA ARG A 48 7.77 -9.13 -7.45
C ARG A 48 6.69 -10.23 -7.38
N GLY A 49 7.09 -11.49 -7.15
CA GLY A 49 6.20 -12.65 -7.25
C GLY A 49 5.79 -12.94 -8.70
N GLY A 50 5.21 -14.11 -8.92
CA GLY A 50 4.65 -14.49 -10.21
C GLY A 50 3.34 -13.74 -10.50
N ARG A 51 3.14 -13.30 -11.74
CA ARG A 51 1.82 -12.82 -12.21
C ARG A 51 1.05 -14.02 -12.74
N LYS A 52 0.09 -14.53 -11.96
CA LYS A 52 -0.86 -15.54 -12.43
C LYS A 52 -2.15 -14.84 -12.82
N LEU A 53 -2.58 -15.06 -14.06
CA LEU A 53 -3.89 -14.61 -14.54
C LEU A 53 -4.88 -15.75 -14.39
N PHE A 54 -6.08 -15.44 -13.93
CA PHE A 54 -7.16 -16.39 -13.72
C PHE A 54 -8.30 -16.07 -14.70
N ARG A 55 -8.86 -17.10 -15.33
CA ARG A 55 -10.08 -16.98 -16.12
C ARG A 55 -11.27 -17.17 -15.19
N THR A 56 -12.19 -16.22 -15.19
CA THR A 56 -13.41 -16.26 -14.41
C THR A 56 -14.55 -15.62 -15.19
N LYS A 57 -15.77 -15.66 -14.65
CA LYS A 57 -16.94 -15.02 -15.24
C LYS A 57 -17.30 -13.77 -14.43
N CYS A 58 -17.79 -12.73 -15.13
CA CYS A 58 -18.41 -11.60 -14.47
C CYS A 58 -19.61 -12.08 -13.65
N GLN A 59 -19.70 -11.67 -12.38
CA GLN A 59 -20.79 -12.08 -11.50
C GLN A 59 -22.15 -11.45 -11.86
N GLN A 60 -22.17 -10.40 -12.70
CA GLN A 60 -23.37 -9.69 -13.09
C GLN A 60 -23.87 -10.12 -14.47
N CYS A 61 -23.04 -10.03 -15.51
CA CYS A 61 -23.43 -10.37 -16.89
C CYS A 61 -22.98 -11.77 -17.37
N GLY A 62 -22.18 -12.50 -16.60
CA GLY A 62 -21.72 -13.85 -16.96
C GLY A 62 -20.66 -13.93 -18.07
N LYS A 63 -20.19 -12.80 -18.61
CA LYS A 63 -19.13 -12.76 -19.63
C LYS A 63 -17.81 -13.35 -19.11
N ASP A 64 -17.06 -14.00 -19.98
CA ASP A 64 -15.72 -14.49 -19.68
C ASP A 64 -14.73 -13.33 -19.55
N ILE A 65 -14.03 -13.27 -18.42
CA ILE A 65 -13.06 -12.23 -18.08
C ILE A 65 -11.77 -12.84 -17.53
N VAL A 66 -10.69 -12.08 -17.65
CA VAL A 66 -9.37 -12.46 -17.12
C VAL A 66 -9.02 -11.49 -16.00
N VAL A 67 -8.69 -12.03 -14.83
CA VAL A 67 -8.38 -11.25 -13.63
C VAL A 67 -6.98 -11.59 -13.11
N SER A 68 -6.37 -10.65 -12.40
CA SER A 68 -5.03 -10.80 -11.81
C SER A 68 -5.03 -11.39 -10.40
N TYR A 69 -6.21 -11.46 -9.78
CA TYR A 69 -6.41 -12.00 -8.45
C TYR A 69 -7.11 -13.36 -8.51
N ASP A 70 -6.87 -14.17 -7.50
CA ASP A 70 -7.42 -15.51 -7.40
C ASP A 70 -8.92 -15.44 -7.08
N PRO A 71 -9.82 -15.91 -7.96
CA PRO A 71 -11.26 -15.81 -7.74
C PRO A 71 -11.73 -16.61 -6.52
N GLU A 72 -10.96 -17.60 -6.04
CA GLU A 72 -11.31 -18.39 -4.86
C GLU A 72 -10.95 -17.67 -3.54
N LYS A 73 -9.97 -16.76 -3.57
CA LYS A 73 -9.48 -16.06 -2.37
C LYS A 73 -10.14 -14.71 -2.14
N VAL A 74 -10.70 -14.12 -3.19
CA VAL A 74 -11.28 -12.78 -3.14
C VAL A 74 -12.72 -12.85 -2.65
N THR A 75 -13.03 -12.06 -1.61
CA THR A 75 -14.38 -11.92 -1.07
C THR A 75 -15.23 -10.88 -1.82
N ASN A 76 -14.60 -10.01 -2.60
CA ASN A 76 -15.26 -8.94 -3.33
C ASN A 76 -15.86 -9.42 -4.65
N LYS A 77 -16.88 -8.70 -5.14
CA LYS A 77 -17.54 -9.01 -6.42
C LYS A 77 -16.59 -8.76 -7.60
N ILE A 78 -16.50 -9.75 -8.49
CA ILE A 78 -15.71 -9.67 -9.71
C ILE A 78 -16.60 -9.24 -10.86
N LEU A 79 -16.35 -8.04 -11.39
CA LEU A 79 -17.16 -7.42 -12.45
C LEU A 79 -16.33 -7.15 -13.71
N CYS A 80 -16.97 -7.17 -14.86
CA CYS A 80 -16.38 -6.64 -16.09
C CYS A 80 -16.35 -5.09 -16.03
N LYS A 81 -15.63 -4.46 -16.96
CA LYS A 81 -15.48 -3.01 -17.01
C LYS A 81 -16.85 -2.30 -17.00
N GLU A 82 -17.75 -2.72 -17.90
CA GLU A 82 -19.06 -2.06 -18.05
C GLU A 82 -19.94 -2.18 -16.80
N ASP A 83 -19.93 -3.33 -16.14
CA ASP A 83 -20.74 -3.54 -14.93
C ASP A 83 -20.10 -2.90 -13.70
N TYR A 84 -18.77 -2.79 -13.67
CA TYR A 84 -18.04 -2.06 -12.63
C TYR A 84 -18.33 -0.56 -12.67
N GLU A 85 -18.36 0.05 -13.87
CA GLU A 85 -18.69 1.48 -14.03
C GLU A 85 -20.10 1.79 -13.51
N LYS A 86 -21.10 0.97 -13.89
CA LYS A 86 -22.47 1.10 -13.38
C LYS A 86 -22.57 0.90 -11.87
N TYR A 87 -21.84 -0.08 -11.34
CA TYR A 87 -21.77 -0.31 -9.90
C TYR A 87 -21.15 0.90 -9.19
N PHE A 88 -20.11 1.49 -9.75
CA PHE A 88 -19.43 2.64 -9.19
C PHE A 88 -20.36 3.86 -9.15
N GLU A 89 -21.02 4.20 -10.26
CA GLU A 89 -21.96 5.33 -10.32
C GLU A 89 -23.10 5.25 -9.29
N GLN A 90 -23.59 4.04 -9.00
CA GLN A 90 -24.68 3.82 -8.05
C GLN A 90 -24.21 3.88 -6.58
N ASN A 91 -22.98 3.45 -6.32
CA ASN A 91 -22.46 3.25 -4.96
C ASN A 91 -21.38 4.27 -4.56
N ASP A 92 -21.07 5.27 -5.39
CA ASP A 92 -20.11 6.31 -5.05
C ASP A 92 -20.73 7.29 -4.03
N PRO A 93 -20.20 7.36 -2.80
CA PRO A 93 -20.69 8.30 -1.80
C PRO A 93 -20.51 9.76 -2.23
N ILE A 94 -19.54 10.07 -3.10
CA ILE A 94 -19.28 11.45 -3.57
C ILE A 94 -20.37 11.92 -4.53
N ILE A 95 -20.95 11.01 -5.32
CA ILE A 95 -22.06 11.34 -6.23
C ILE A 95 -23.35 11.55 -5.44
N ASN A 96 -23.60 10.72 -4.42
CA ASN A 96 -24.81 10.77 -3.62
C ASN A 96 -24.79 11.89 -2.56
N GLU A 97 -23.61 12.24 -2.04
CA GLU A 97 -23.41 13.29 -1.04
C GLU A 97 -22.24 14.17 -1.49
N PRO A 98 -22.52 15.20 -2.33
CA PRO A 98 -21.47 16.09 -2.83
C PRO A 98 -20.76 16.74 -1.65
N LEU A 99 -19.43 16.82 -1.75
CA LEU A 99 -18.60 17.46 -0.72
C LEU A 99 -19.20 18.83 -0.38
N PRO A 100 -19.30 19.18 0.91
CA PRO A 100 -19.77 20.50 1.29
C PRO A 100 -18.90 21.53 0.59
N ASP A 101 -19.52 22.50 -0.07
CA ASP A 101 -18.82 23.61 -0.68
C ASP A 101 -17.89 24.22 0.37
N VAL A 102 -16.58 24.08 0.16
CA VAL A 102 -15.57 24.68 1.03
C VAL A 102 -15.56 26.17 0.73
N ASN A 103 -16.61 26.86 1.15
CA ASN A 103 -16.63 28.31 1.21
C ASN A 103 -15.64 28.71 2.32
N PRO A 104 -14.55 29.43 2.01
CA PRO A 104 -13.52 29.78 2.99
C PRO A 104 -14.03 30.71 4.12
N ALA A 105 -15.30 31.11 4.09
CA ALA A 105 -15.92 32.03 5.04
C ALA A 105 -16.59 31.37 6.27
N THR A 106 -16.60 30.04 6.41
CA THR A 106 -17.35 29.37 7.50
C THR A 106 -16.53 28.35 8.31
N SER A 107 -15.20 28.50 8.35
CA SER A 107 -14.36 27.75 9.29
C SER A 107 -14.16 28.55 10.59
N GLN A 108 -15.21 28.65 11.41
CA GLN A 108 -14.96 28.86 12.84
C GLN A 108 -14.47 27.52 13.42
N PRO A 109 -13.31 27.46 14.08
CA PRO A 109 -12.88 26.24 14.75
C PRO A 109 -13.87 25.93 15.87
N THR A 110 -14.62 24.85 15.71
CA THR A 110 -15.37 24.27 16.83
C THR A 110 -14.37 23.82 17.89
N PRO A 111 -14.50 24.25 19.15
CA PRO A 111 -13.61 23.80 20.21
C PRO A 111 -13.77 22.29 20.38
N ALA A 112 -12.63 21.59 20.48
CA ALA A 112 -12.58 20.15 20.65
C ALA A 112 -13.47 19.71 21.83
N PRO A 113 -14.36 18.72 21.66
CA PRO A 113 -15.13 18.18 22.77
C PRO A 113 -14.16 17.60 23.81
N ALA A 114 -14.36 18.00 25.08
CA ALA A 114 -13.53 17.57 26.19
C ALA A 114 -13.47 16.04 26.29
N PRO A 115 -12.31 15.45 26.60
CA PRO A 115 -12.20 14.01 26.75
C PRO A 115 -13.11 13.53 27.91
N PRO A 116 -13.81 12.40 27.76
CA PRO A 116 -14.60 11.83 28.84
C PRO A 116 -13.68 11.43 30.00
N PRO A 117 -14.15 11.52 31.26
CA PRO A 117 -13.33 11.14 32.41
C PRO A 117 -12.97 9.65 32.34
N GLU A 118 -11.69 9.34 32.55
CA GLU A 118 -11.16 7.98 32.63
C GLU A 118 -11.96 7.18 33.66
N GLN A 119 -12.63 6.12 33.20
CA GLN A 119 -13.14 5.10 34.12
C GLN A 119 -11.95 4.28 34.60
N VAL A 120 -11.56 4.54 35.85
CA VAL A 120 -10.61 3.71 36.61
C VAL A 120 -11.16 2.28 36.63
N ILE A 121 -10.57 1.42 35.79
CA ILE A 121 -10.79 -0.01 35.86
C ILE A 121 -10.15 -0.48 37.16
N THR A 122 -10.98 -0.68 38.19
CA THR A 122 -10.57 -1.35 39.42
C THR A 122 -10.24 -2.79 39.04
N GLN A 123 -8.97 -3.16 39.19
CA GLN A 123 -8.50 -4.52 39.02
C GLN A 123 -9.19 -5.40 40.07
N LEU A 124 -10.01 -6.35 39.62
CA LEU A 124 -10.50 -7.43 40.45
C LEU A 124 -9.35 -8.44 40.62
N ASP A 125 -8.80 -8.51 41.84
CA ASP A 125 -7.79 -9.48 42.24
C ASP A 125 -8.31 -10.93 42.08
N PRO A 126 -7.58 -11.83 41.40
CA PRO A 126 -8.03 -13.20 41.14
C PRO A 126 -7.59 -14.23 42.21
N GLN A 127 -7.48 -13.86 43.49
CA GLN A 127 -7.07 -14.80 44.55
C GLN A 127 -8.03 -14.83 45.75
N ASN A 128 -9.24 -15.37 45.57
CA ASN A 128 -9.94 -16.10 46.63
C ASN A 128 -11.21 -16.81 46.12
N GLN A 129 -11.06 -17.95 45.46
CA GLN A 129 -12.10 -18.97 45.41
C GLN A 129 -11.46 -20.35 45.61
N GLU A 130 -11.08 -20.61 46.85
CA GLU A 130 -10.96 -21.96 47.38
C GLU A 130 -11.50 -21.93 48.82
N GLN A 131 -12.37 -22.89 49.14
CA GLN A 131 -13.00 -23.20 50.44
C GLN A 131 -14.33 -22.50 50.78
N GLN A 132 -15.46 -23.04 50.32
CA GLN A 132 -16.32 -23.98 51.07
C GLN A 132 -17.56 -24.37 50.25
#